data_AF-A0A814AAT3-F1
#
_entry.id   AF-A0A814AAT3-F1
#
_cell.length_a   1.000
_cell.length_b   1.000
_cell.length_c   1.000
_cell.angle_alpha   90.00
_cell.angle_beta   90.00
_cell.angle_gamma   90.00
#
_symmetry.space_group_name_H-M   'P 1'
#
loop_
_entity.id
_entity.type
_entity.pdbx_description
1 polymer ?
#
loop_
_entity_poly.entity_id
_entity_poly.type
_entity_poly.pdbx_seq_one_letter_code
_entity_poly.pdbx_strand_id
1 'polypeptide(L)'
;MTLSELEEEARKRKERLTQWKLKKQNQTTKRKEYEDDENENEIDNKDKDLQEETIEFPKPIFRNYKPNDSTNISGAIILPKPKLVDVKLMIEDQIKNRSNENDNSISGVTEDVDLLSLAPRKPDWDLKRDVEKKLKRLEKRTTRAIAELTRERLLTEQKQSQTSLAEVVATTSKLNEATQDDDD
;
A
#
# COMPACT_ATOMS: atom_id res chain seq x y z
N MET A 1 -22.28 13.39 21.76
CA MET A 1 -21.28 13.67 22.79
C MET A 1 -21.87 14.71 23.73
N THR A 2 -22.32 14.25 24.89
CA THR A 2 -22.79 15.16 25.96
C THR A 2 -21.57 15.80 26.62
N LEU A 3 -21.74 16.97 27.23
CA LEU A 3 -20.65 17.71 27.88
C LEU A 3 -19.91 16.88 28.95
N SER A 4 -20.62 15.93 29.58
CA SER A 4 -20.07 14.96 30.53
C SER A 4 -19.11 13.95 29.90
N GLU A 5 -19.41 13.47 28.70
CA GLU A 5 -18.59 12.47 27.99
C GLU A 5 -17.28 13.10 27.50
N LEU A 6 -17.32 14.36 27.08
CA LEU A 6 -16.13 15.15 26.74
C LEU A 6 -15.26 15.42 27.99
N GLU A 7 -15.87 15.71 29.14
CA GLU A 7 -15.16 15.91 30.41
C GLU A 7 -14.47 14.62 30.88
N GLU A 8 -15.14 13.48 30.75
CA GLU A 8 -14.55 12.16 31.04
C GLU A 8 -13.39 11.83 30.11
N GLU A 9 -13.50 12.09 28.81
CA GLU A 9 -12.42 11.87 27.86
C GLU A 9 -11.22 12.79 28.15
N ALA A 10 -11.47 14.04 28.53
CA ALA A 10 -10.44 14.98 28.96
C ALA A 10 -9.72 14.50 30.23
N ARG A 11 -10.44 13.94 31.21
CA ARG A 11 -9.83 13.32 32.41
C ARG A 11 -8.96 12.12 32.05
N LYS A 12 -9.46 11.20 31.22
CA LYS A 12 -8.69 10.03 30.74
C LYS A 12 -7.42 10.46 30.01
N ARG A 13 -7.48 11.52 29.19
CA ARG A 13 -6.30 12.08 28.52
C ARG A 13 -5.31 12.68 29.52
N LYS A 14 -5.79 13.43 30.51
CA LYS A 14 -4.97 14.03 31.56
C LYS A 14 -4.25 12.94 32.37
N GLU A 15 -4.95 11.90 32.79
CA GLU A 15 -4.39 10.75 33.51
C GLU A 15 -3.31 10.05 32.67
N ARG A 16 -3.59 9.75 31.40
CA ARG A 16 -2.62 9.15 30.49
C ARG A 16 -1.35 10.00 30.35
N LEU A 17 -1.49 11.32 30.23
CA LEU A 17 -0.34 12.24 30.16
C LEU A 17 0.44 12.29 31.47
N THR A 18 -0.23 12.22 32.62
CA THR A 18 0.43 12.19 33.93
C THR A 18 1.23 10.91 34.13
N GLN A 19 0.68 9.75 33.74
CA GLN A 19 1.40 8.47 33.77
C GLN A 19 2.61 8.48 32.82
N TRP A 20 2.47 9.07 31.63
CA TRP A 20 3.58 9.22 30.71
C TRP A 20 4.69 10.12 31.28
N LYS A 21 4.33 11.23 31.94
CA LYS A 21 5.28 12.13 32.61
C LYS A 21 6.01 11.43 33.77
N LEU A 22 5.29 10.67 34.60
CA LEU A 22 5.86 9.90 35.71
C LEU A 22 6.84 8.83 35.19
N LYS A 23 6.47 8.10 34.13
CA LYS A 23 7.35 7.11 33.49
C LYS A 23 8.63 7.74 32.94
N LYS A 24 8.54 8.94 32.35
CA LYS A 24 9.70 9.68 31.85
C LYS A 24 10.61 10.16 32.99
N GLN A 25 10.04 10.63 34.09
CA GLN A 25 10.79 11.03 35.28
C GLN A 25 11.53 9.84 35.90
N ASN A 26 10.85 8.69 36.04
CA ASN A 26 11.47 7.47 36.57
C ASN A 26 12.58 6.91 35.65
N GLN A 27 12.51 7.14 34.33
CA GLN A 27 13.61 6.82 33.42
C GLN A 27 14.82 7.74 33.61
N THR A 28 14.60 9.01 33.98
CA THR A 28 15.71 9.94 34.28
C THR A 28 16.34 9.67 35.64
N THR A 29 15.56 9.29 36.66
CA THR A 29 16.10 8.95 37.99
C THR A 29 16.81 7.60 37.96
N LYS A 30 16.30 6.60 37.21
CA LYS A 30 17.03 5.35 36.96
C LYS A 30 18.35 5.53 36.19
N ARG A 31 18.58 6.67 35.53
CA ARG A 31 19.89 7.02 34.97
C ARG A 31 20.81 7.70 35.99
N LYS A 32 20.25 8.35 37.01
CA LYS A 32 21.00 9.02 38.09
C LYS A 32 21.37 8.07 39.24
N GLU A 33 20.55 7.06 39.54
CA GLU A 33 20.85 6.04 40.57
C GLU A 33 22.06 5.13 40.23
N TYR A 34 22.63 5.22 39.01
CA TYR A 34 23.88 4.54 38.65
C TYR A 34 25.10 5.48 38.62
N GLU A 35 24.96 6.75 39.03
CA GLU A 35 26.07 7.73 39.00
C GLU A 35 26.40 8.36 40.38
N ASP A 36 25.70 8.02 41.47
CA ASP A 36 25.93 8.60 42.80
C ASP A 36 26.26 7.53 43.88
N ASP A 37 27.31 6.72 43.67
CA ASP A 37 28.01 6.03 44.76
C ASP A 37 29.50 6.40 44.71
N GLU A 38 29.99 6.91 45.84
CA GLU A 38 31.34 7.40 46.16
C GLU A 38 31.66 8.86 45.80
N ASN A 39 31.35 9.81 46.70
CA ASN A 39 32.41 10.52 47.45
C ASN A 39 31.82 11.40 48.58
N GLU A 40 31.50 10.80 49.73
CA GLU A 40 31.52 11.51 51.01
C GLU A 40 32.49 10.76 51.91
N ASN A 41 33.69 11.29 52.13
CA ASN A 41 34.42 11.21 53.40
C ASN A 41 35.64 12.15 53.40
N GLU A 42 35.72 12.91 54.48
CA GLU A 42 36.83 13.77 54.93
C GLU A 42 38.18 13.02 54.92
N ILE A 43 39.29 13.76 54.81
CA ILE A 43 40.40 13.79 55.80
C ILE A 43 41.59 14.62 55.29
N ASP A 44 41.94 15.61 56.12
CA ASP A 44 43.23 16.17 56.52
C ASP A 44 44.35 16.52 55.51
N ASN A 45 44.71 17.80 55.63
CA ASN A 45 46.01 18.38 55.28
C ASN A 45 47.18 17.54 55.82
N LYS A 46 48.06 17.07 54.93
CA LYS A 46 49.46 16.83 55.28
C LYS A 46 50.34 16.90 54.03
N ASP A 47 51.10 17.99 53.95
CA ASP A 47 52.21 18.16 53.02
C ASP A 47 53.21 17.01 53.14
N LYS A 48 53.67 16.46 52.00
CA LYS A 48 55.06 15.97 51.75
C LYS A 48 55.23 15.35 50.35
N ASP A 49 55.92 16.11 49.51
CA ASP A 49 57.00 15.74 48.58
C ASP A 49 56.95 14.45 47.72
N LEU A 50 56.98 14.69 46.40
CA LEU A 50 57.82 14.02 45.37
C LEU A 50 57.51 12.56 44.98
N GLN A 51 56.68 12.42 43.94
CA GLN A 51 56.93 11.61 42.73
C GLN A 51 55.87 12.00 41.66
N GLU A 52 56.28 12.56 40.52
CA GLU A 52 55.40 12.74 39.36
C GLU A 52 55.05 11.37 38.78
N GLU A 53 54.02 10.73 39.34
CA GLU A 53 53.30 9.68 38.61
C GLU A 53 52.54 10.39 37.49
N THR A 54 53.05 10.27 36.26
CA THR A 54 52.35 10.74 35.07
C THR A 54 51.06 9.95 34.93
N ILE A 55 49.97 10.51 35.44
CA ILE A 55 48.62 9.99 35.23
C ILE A 55 48.37 10.05 33.71
N GLU A 56 48.48 8.92 33.04
CA GLU A 56 48.20 8.83 31.60
C GLU A 56 46.69 8.99 31.37
N PHE A 57 46.26 10.20 31.05
CA PHE A 57 44.87 10.44 30.65
C PHE A 57 44.54 9.76 29.31
N PRO A 58 43.31 9.24 29.13
CA PRO A 58 42.89 8.65 27.87
C PRO A 58 42.95 9.68 26.73
N LYS A 59 43.56 9.30 25.61
CA LYS A 59 43.81 10.18 24.46
C LYS A 59 42.49 10.65 23.80
N PRO A 60 42.32 11.95 23.52
CA PRO A 60 41.09 12.46 22.92
C PRO A 60 40.92 11.98 21.47
N ILE A 61 39.68 11.65 21.09
CA ILE A 61 39.31 11.17 19.75
C ILE A 61 38.55 12.27 19.01
N PHE A 62 39.15 12.84 17.97
CA PHE A 62 38.50 13.89 17.16
C PHE A 62 37.89 13.30 15.89
N ARG A 63 36.57 13.50 15.72
CA ARG A 63 35.81 13.01 14.55
C ARG A 63 35.82 14.04 13.40
N ASN A 64 35.58 15.32 13.71
CA ASN A 64 35.38 16.39 12.72
C ASN A 64 36.40 17.54 12.80
N TYR A 65 37.30 17.52 13.77
CA TYR A 65 38.27 18.59 14.01
C TYR A 65 39.70 18.09 13.82
N LYS A 66 40.55 18.92 13.20
CA LYS A 66 41.99 18.70 13.12
C LYS A 66 42.66 19.75 13.99
N PRO A 67 43.28 19.36 15.12
CA PRO A 67 44.02 20.32 15.94
C PRO A 67 45.19 20.89 15.14
N ASN A 68 45.37 22.21 15.23
CA ASN A 68 46.43 22.94 14.51
C ASN A 68 47.80 22.77 15.17
N ASP A 69 47.83 22.44 16.46
CA ASP A 69 49.05 22.28 17.23
C ASP A 69 49.25 20.80 17.59
N SER A 70 50.15 20.13 16.85
CA SER A 70 50.45 18.71 16.99
C SER A 70 51.30 18.39 18.22
N THR A 71 51.91 19.40 18.86
CA THR A 71 52.85 19.21 19.97
C THR A 71 52.14 18.94 21.29
N ASN A 72 51.11 19.73 21.60
CA ASN A 72 50.30 19.59 22.82
C ASN A 72 49.28 18.44 22.75
N ILE A 73 49.00 17.93 21.54
CA ILE A 73 47.94 16.94 21.28
C ILE A 73 48.52 15.69 20.58
N SER A 74 49.79 15.38 20.87
CA SER A 74 50.64 14.36 20.22
C SER A 74 50.19 12.89 20.39
N GLY A 75 48.95 12.65 20.83
CA GLY A 75 48.34 11.33 20.92
C GLY A 75 46.89 11.25 20.40
N ALA A 76 46.31 12.33 19.89
CA ALA A 76 44.90 12.30 19.49
C ALA A 76 44.65 11.42 18.26
N ILE A 77 43.68 10.53 18.38
CA ILE A 77 43.27 9.63 17.31
C ILE A 77 42.26 10.38 16.44
N ILE A 78 42.69 10.78 15.24
CA ILE A 78 41.81 11.41 14.25
C ILE A 78 41.21 10.30 13.39
N LEU A 79 39.88 10.16 13.39
CA LEU A 79 39.23 9.20 12.53
C LEU A 79 39.31 9.66 11.07
N PRO A 80 39.52 8.74 10.11
CA PRO A 80 39.47 9.08 8.70
C PRO A 80 38.06 9.54 8.32
N LYS A 81 37.96 10.61 7.52
CA LYS A 81 36.67 11.06 6.98
C LYS A 81 36.06 9.93 6.14
N PRO A 82 34.74 9.67 6.26
CA PRO A 82 34.10 8.68 5.42
C PRO A 82 34.24 9.09 3.95
N LYS A 83 34.61 8.14 3.09
CA LYS A 83 34.58 8.35 1.64
C LYS A 83 33.12 8.53 1.24
N LEU A 84 32.80 9.65 0.61
CA LEU A 84 31.47 9.86 0.04
C LEU A 84 31.28 8.82 -1.07
N VAL A 85 30.09 8.25 -1.17
CA VAL A 85 29.74 7.37 -2.28
C VAL A 85 29.66 8.22 -3.54
N ASP A 86 30.35 7.80 -4.60
CA ASP A 86 30.29 8.47 -5.89
C ASP A 86 28.92 8.24 -6.52
N VAL A 87 28.01 9.19 -6.29
CA VAL A 87 26.63 9.17 -6.78
C VAL A 87 26.57 8.99 -8.30
N LYS A 88 27.58 9.49 -9.02
CA LYS A 88 27.70 9.34 -10.48
C LYS A 88 27.79 7.86 -10.90
N LEU A 89 28.63 7.07 -10.23
CA LEU A 89 28.77 5.64 -10.52
C LEU A 89 27.48 4.88 -10.17
N MET A 90 26.83 5.24 -9.07
CA MET A 90 25.54 4.64 -8.67
C MET A 90 24.43 4.91 -9.70
N ILE A 91 24.38 6.13 -10.25
CA ILE A 91 23.43 6.49 -11.32
C ILE A 91 23.76 5.74 -12.61
N GLU A 92 25.03 5.65 -12.98
CA GLU A 92 25.47 4.90 -14.16
C GLU A 92 25.11 3.41 -14.07
N ASP A 93 25.35 2.79 -12.92
CA ASP A 93 24.97 1.39 -12.67
C ASP A 93 23.44 1.21 -12.70
N GLN A 94 22.68 2.14 -12.13
CA GLN A 94 21.22 2.09 -12.15
C GLN A 94 20.67 2.21 -13.58
N ILE A 95 21.23 3.10 -14.40
CA ILE A 95 20.84 3.25 -15.82
C ILE A 95 21.20 1.97 -16.58
N LYS A 96 22.41 1.44 -16.39
CA LYS A 96 22.87 0.22 -17.06
C LYS A 96 22.01 -0.99 -16.72
N ASN A 97 21.70 -1.19 -15.45
CA ASN A 97 20.84 -2.29 -14.99
C ASN A 97 19.44 -2.16 -15.58
N ARG A 98 18.87 -0.95 -15.59
CA ARG A 98 17.54 -0.71 -16.16
C ARG A 98 17.52 -0.95 -17.67
N SER A 99 18.53 -0.50 -18.42
CA SER A 99 18.65 -0.79 -19.85
C SER A 99 18.76 -2.29 -20.13
N ASN A 100 19.56 -3.03 -19.36
CA ASN A 100 19.71 -4.48 -19.54
C ASN A 100 18.44 -5.28 -19.15
N GLU A 101 17.70 -4.83 -18.13
CA GLU A 101 16.39 -5.39 -17.76
C GLU A 101 15.32 -5.13 -18.84
N ASN A 102 15.39 -3.97 -19.49
CA ASN A 102 14.54 -3.65 -20.62
C ASN A 102 14.87 -4.55 -21.81
N ASP A 103 16.14 -4.74 -22.19
CA ASP A 103 16.51 -5.53 -23.37
C ASP A 103 16.07 -7.02 -23.30
N ASN A 104 16.03 -7.62 -22.10
CA ASN A 104 15.51 -8.99 -21.89
C ASN A 104 13.98 -9.09 -21.80
N SER A 105 13.27 -7.97 -21.63
CA SER A 105 11.79 -7.92 -21.67
C SER A 105 11.24 -7.29 -22.97
N ILE A 106 12.08 -6.62 -23.76
CA ILE A 106 11.71 -5.93 -25.00
C ILE A 106 11.67 -6.85 -26.22
N SER A 107 12.27 -8.04 -26.18
CA SER A 107 12.25 -8.96 -27.34
C SER A 107 10.87 -9.56 -27.65
N GLY A 108 9.82 -9.24 -26.88
CA GLY A 108 8.45 -9.72 -27.12
C GLY A 108 7.37 -8.65 -27.29
N VAL A 109 7.62 -7.38 -26.94
CA VAL A 109 6.61 -6.31 -27.01
C VAL A 109 7.28 -4.95 -27.23
N THR A 110 8.03 -4.80 -28.33
CA THR A 110 8.13 -3.49 -28.97
C THR A 110 6.84 -3.25 -29.74
N GLU A 111 5.74 -3.05 -29.02
CA GLU A 111 4.59 -2.38 -29.59
C GLU A 111 5.00 -0.91 -29.64
N ASP A 112 5.23 -0.40 -30.85
CA ASP A 112 5.49 1.01 -31.10
C ASP A 112 4.51 1.85 -30.28
N VAL A 113 5.01 2.65 -29.35
CA VAL A 113 4.15 3.55 -28.58
C VAL A 113 3.63 4.59 -29.57
N ASP A 114 2.42 4.35 -30.07
CA ASP A 114 1.72 5.26 -30.97
C ASP A 114 1.65 6.65 -30.35
N LEU A 115 2.32 7.61 -30.98
CA LEU A 115 2.44 9.01 -30.55
C LEU A 115 1.07 9.70 -30.45
N LEU A 116 0.04 9.18 -31.12
CA LEU A 116 -1.35 9.65 -30.97
C LEU A 116 -1.96 9.23 -29.62
N SER A 117 -1.48 8.15 -28.99
CA SER A 117 -1.99 7.67 -27.70
C SER A 117 -1.45 8.47 -26.50
N LEU A 118 -0.30 9.15 -26.69
CA LEU A 118 0.38 9.97 -25.69
C LEU A 118 -0.14 11.43 -25.65
N ALA A 119 -0.91 11.83 -26.67
CA ALA A 119 -1.60 13.12 -26.69
C ALA A 119 -2.61 13.22 -25.53
N PRO A 120 -2.96 14.45 -25.08
CA PRO A 120 -3.98 14.65 -24.06
C PRO A 120 -5.29 13.97 -24.49
N ARG A 121 -5.70 12.93 -23.77
CA ARG A 121 -6.97 12.24 -24.04
C ARG A 121 -8.15 13.18 -23.79
N LYS A 122 -9.27 12.93 -24.50
CA LYS A 122 -10.53 13.67 -24.28
C LYS A 122 -10.93 13.58 -22.80
N PRO A 123 -11.48 14.64 -22.17
CA PRO A 123 -11.85 14.61 -20.75
C PRO A 123 -12.82 13.46 -20.39
N ASP A 124 -13.69 13.05 -21.32
CA ASP A 124 -14.65 11.96 -21.12
C ASP A 124 -14.07 10.55 -21.31
N TRP A 125 -12.77 10.42 -21.62
CA TRP A 125 -12.17 9.12 -21.96
C TRP A 125 -12.24 8.13 -20.81
N ASP A 126 -12.07 8.63 -19.59
CA ASP A 126 -12.10 7.83 -18.38
C ASP A 126 -13.52 7.38 -18.08
N LEU A 127 -14.49 8.31 -18.23
CA LEU A 127 -15.91 8.00 -18.10
C LEU A 127 -16.34 6.91 -19.08
N LYS A 128 -15.92 7.01 -20.34
CA LYS A 128 -16.23 5.99 -21.36
C LYS A 128 -15.69 4.62 -20.98
N ARG A 129 -14.42 4.55 -20.56
CA ARG A 129 -13.78 3.30 -20.14
C ARG A 129 -14.51 2.65 -18.96
N ASP A 130 -14.85 3.44 -17.96
CA ASP A 130 -15.49 2.95 -16.74
C ASP A 130 -16.96 2.54 -16.97
N VAL A 131 -17.67 3.25 -17.85
CA VAL A 131 -19.04 2.94 -18.26
C VAL A 131 -19.07 1.71 -19.18
N GLU A 132 -18.11 1.57 -20.08
CA GLU A 132 -18.04 0.46 -21.04
C GLU A 132 -18.04 -0.91 -20.35
N LYS A 133 -17.28 -1.07 -19.26
CA LYS A 133 -17.28 -2.32 -18.48
C LYS A 133 -18.65 -2.66 -17.89
N LYS A 134 -19.42 -1.65 -17.47
CA LYS A 134 -20.77 -1.83 -16.93
C LYS A 134 -21.77 -2.13 -18.05
N LEU A 135 -21.69 -1.39 -19.16
CA LEU A 135 -22.52 -1.62 -20.35
C LEU A 135 -22.30 -3.00 -20.93
N LYS A 136 -21.06 -3.47 -21.09
CA LYS A 136 -20.76 -4.82 -21.62
C LYS A 136 -21.39 -5.93 -20.78
N ARG A 137 -21.47 -5.76 -19.46
CA ARG A 137 -22.15 -6.72 -18.57
C ARG A 137 -23.68 -6.67 -18.73
N LEU A 138 -24.23 -5.47 -18.87
CA LEU A 138 -25.66 -5.26 -19.06
C LEU A 138 -26.11 -5.77 -20.43
N GLU A 139 -25.37 -5.45 -21.49
CA GLU A 139 -25.59 -5.86 -22.88
C GLU A 139 -25.66 -7.38 -23.03
N LYS A 140 -24.78 -8.13 -22.34
CA LYS A 140 -24.86 -9.60 -22.30
C LYS A 140 -26.15 -10.12 -21.68
N ARG A 141 -26.70 -9.42 -20.68
CA ARG A 141 -27.96 -9.81 -20.04
C ARG A 141 -29.16 -9.41 -20.89
N THR A 142 -29.13 -8.23 -21.51
CA THR A 142 -30.20 -7.77 -22.39
C THR A 142 -30.29 -8.62 -23.64
N THR A 143 -29.17 -8.95 -24.28
CA THR A 143 -29.15 -9.88 -25.43
C THR A 143 -29.69 -11.26 -25.07
N ARG A 144 -29.33 -11.79 -23.89
CA ARG A 144 -29.90 -13.05 -23.38
C ARG A 144 -31.41 -12.94 -23.14
N ALA A 145 -31.87 -11.88 -22.47
CA ALA A 145 -33.28 -11.66 -22.20
C ALA A 145 -34.09 -11.47 -23.49
N ILE A 146 -33.53 -10.75 -24.48
CA ILE A 146 -34.13 -10.60 -25.82
C ILE A 146 -34.25 -11.98 -26.48
N ALA A 147 -33.19 -12.79 -26.48
CA ALA A 147 -33.22 -14.13 -27.07
C ALA A 147 -34.25 -15.05 -26.40
N GLU A 148 -34.37 -14.97 -25.07
CA GLU A 148 -35.34 -15.74 -24.29
C GLU A 148 -36.78 -15.31 -24.60
N LEU A 149 -37.06 -14.00 -24.57
CA LEU A 149 -38.37 -13.45 -24.93
C LEU A 149 -38.76 -13.78 -26.37
N THR A 150 -37.82 -13.72 -27.31
CA THR A 150 -38.06 -14.11 -28.70
C THR A 150 -38.36 -15.61 -28.81
N ARG A 151 -37.65 -16.46 -28.05
CA ARG A 151 -37.89 -17.90 -28.04
C ARG A 151 -39.27 -18.24 -27.46
N GLU A 152 -39.66 -17.61 -26.37
CA GLU A 152 -40.98 -17.79 -25.77
C GLU A 152 -42.09 -17.37 -26.74
N ARG A 153 -41.95 -16.21 -27.37
CA ARG A 153 -42.91 -15.73 -28.38
C ARG A 153 -43.10 -16.73 -29.52
N LEU A 154 -42.00 -17.20 -30.12
CA LEU A 154 -42.07 -18.18 -31.21
C LEU A 154 -42.70 -19.50 -30.76
N LEU A 155 -42.41 -19.98 -29.54
CA LEU A 155 -43.02 -21.20 -29.02
C LEU A 155 -44.52 -21.02 -28.75
N THR A 156 -44.94 -19.87 -28.24
CA THR A 156 -46.38 -19.57 -28.03
C THR A 156 -47.14 -19.50 -29.35
N GLU A 157 -46.56 -18.90 -30.39
CA GLU A 157 -47.14 -18.83 -31.73
C GLU A 157 -47.24 -20.22 -32.38
N GLN A 158 -46.19 -21.05 -32.25
CA GLN A 158 -46.21 -22.46 -32.69
C GLN A 158 -47.25 -23.28 -31.92
N LYS A 159 -47.37 -23.11 -30.61
CA LYS A 159 -48.36 -23.83 -29.80
C LYS A 159 -49.77 -23.42 -30.18
N GLN A 160 -50.03 -22.13 -30.36
CA GLN A 160 -51.35 -21.60 -30.78
C GLN A 160 -51.76 -22.12 -32.17
N SER A 161 -50.82 -22.12 -33.11
CA SER A 161 -51.05 -22.68 -34.45
C SER A 161 -51.24 -24.20 -34.44
N GLN A 162 -50.53 -24.95 -33.58
CA GLN A 162 -50.79 -26.38 -33.40
C GLN A 162 -52.12 -26.66 -32.73
N THR A 163 -52.53 -25.86 -31.74
CA THR A 163 -53.85 -26.02 -31.10
C THR A 163 -54.98 -25.72 -32.07
N SER A 164 -54.87 -24.67 -32.89
CA SER A 164 -55.89 -24.37 -33.90
C SER A 164 -55.95 -25.45 -34.98
N LEU A 165 -54.79 -25.97 -35.43
CA LEU A 165 -54.75 -27.10 -36.37
C LEU A 165 -55.40 -28.36 -35.78
N ALA A 166 -55.09 -28.71 -34.53
CA ALA A 166 -55.64 -29.87 -33.86
C ALA A 166 -57.17 -29.75 -33.66
N GLU A 167 -57.67 -28.56 -33.35
CA GLU A 167 -59.11 -28.30 -33.25
C GLU A 167 -59.81 -28.44 -34.60
N VAL A 168 -59.22 -27.93 -35.68
CA VAL A 168 -59.76 -28.12 -37.04
C VAL A 168 -59.76 -29.61 -37.43
N VAL A 169 -58.71 -30.37 -37.12
CA VAL A 169 -58.67 -31.82 -37.39
C VAL A 169 -59.68 -32.60 -36.54
N ALA A 170 -59.86 -32.22 -35.27
CA ALA A 170 -60.85 -32.84 -34.38
C ALA A 170 -62.29 -32.56 -34.82
N THR A 171 -62.56 -31.37 -35.36
CA THR A 171 -63.90 -31.03 -35.89
C THR A 171 -64.19 -31.73 -37.21
N THR A 172 -63.21 -31.82 -38.11
CA THR A 172 -63.39 -32.55 -39.39
C THR A 172 -63.54 -34.05 -39.18
N SER A 173 -62.79 -34.66 -38.27
CA SER A 173 -62.96 -36.09 -37.92
C SER A 173 -64.34 -36.39 -37.33
N LYS A 174 -64.82 -35.57 -36.38
CA LYS A 174 -66.18 -35.70 -35.82
C LYS A 174 -67.28 -35.56 -36.87
N LEU A 175 -67.13 -34.64 -37.83
CA LEU A 175 -68.08 -34.50 -38.93
C LEU A 175 -68.10 -35.74 -39.83
N ASN A 176 -66.94 -36.35 -40.07
CA ASN A 176 -66.82 -37.53 -40.92
C ASN A 176 -67.41 -38.79 -40.28
N GLU A 177 -67.27 -38.95 -38.96
CA GLU A 177 -67.93 -40.05 -38.22
C GLU A 177 -69.46 -39.90 -38.22
N ALA A 178 -69.98 -38.68 -38.06
CA ALA A 178 -71.43 -38.43 -38.09
C ALA A 178 -72.09 -38.71 -39.46
N THR A 179 -71.33 -38.67 -40.56
CA THR A 179 -71.83 -38.99 -41.90
C THR A 179 -71.80 -40.49 -42.24
N GLN A 180 -71.24 -41.34 -41.36
CA GLN A 180 -71.02 -42.76 -41.65
C GLN A 180 -72.05 -43.70 -40.99
N ASP A 181 -72.92 -43.17 -40.11
CA ASP A 181 -73.95 -43.93 -39.38
C ASP A 181 -75.37 -43.83 -39.99
N ASP A 182 -75.56 -43.14 -41.13
CA ASP A 182 -76.88 -42.95 -41.78
C ASP A 182 -77.14 -43.89 -43.00
N ASP A 183 -76.25 -44.86 -43.28
CA ASP A 183 -76.27 -45.69 -44.51
C ASP A 183 -76.49 -47.22 -44.31
N ASP A 184 -76.98 -47.69 -43.14
CA ASP A 184 -77.39 -49.10 -42.90
C ASP A 184 -78.90 -49.26 -42.59
#